data_AF-A0A0R3STG7-F1
#
_entry.id   AF-A0A0R3STG7-F1
#
_cell.length_a   1.000
_cell.length_b   1.000
_cell.length_c   1.000
_cell.angle_alpha   90.00
_cell.angle_beta   90.00
_cell.angle_gamma   90.00
#
_symmetry.space_group_name_H-M   'P 1'
#
loop_
_entity.id
_entity.type
_entity.pdbx_description
1 polymer ?
#
loop_
_entity_poly.entity_id
_entity_poly.type
_entity_poly.pdbx_seq_one_letter_code
_entity_poly.pdbx_strand_id
1 'polypeptide(L)'
;MNKSIFVLIGLIIILLFTILTGSLRYSTCGVLFGPSCQKFTTAQEITGLVVTAMILFFAATVFSIIFIAKKLKWAQYAEVGTLGFGAILMLAAVALIMSDDLSMAYSPIMCAIAMTLSFELTVVVMIRLFTGKSF
;
A
#
# COMPACT_ATOMS: atom_id res chain seq x y z
N MET A 1 -9.20 -8.32 -21.22
CA MET A 1 -9.51 -8.26 -19.78
C MET A 1 -10.02 -6.87 -19.45
N ASN A 2 -11.13 -6.74 -18.73
CA ASN A 2 -11.73 -5.43 -18.44
C ASN A 2 -10.73 -4.58 -17.63
N LYS A 3 -10.36 -3.38 -18.11
CA LYS A 3 -9.22 -2.62 -17.57
C LYS A 3 -9.36 -2.29 -16.09
N SER A 4 -10.58 -2.10 -15.59
CA SER A 4 -10.85 -1.88 -14.17
C SER A 4 -10.60 -3.12 -13.31
N ILE A 5 -10.78 -4.33 -13.85
CA ILE A 5 -10.51 -5.59 -13.14
C ILE A 5 -9.01 -5.75 -12.90
N PHE A 6 -8.16 -5.31 -13.84
CA PHE A 6 -6.71 -5.32 -13.64
C PHE A 6 -6.26 -4.45 -12.46
N VAL A 7 -6.87 -3.27 -12.31
CA VAL A 7 -6.58 -2.36 -11.18
C VAL A 7 -7.04 -2.97 -9.86
N LEU A 8 -8.23 -3.58 -9.85
CA LEU A 8 -8.74 -4.29 -8.69
C LEU A 8 -7.82 -5.44 -8.25
N ILE A 9 -7.35 -6.25 -9.21
CA ILE A 9 -6.41 -7.35 -8.92
C ILE A 9 -5.09 -6.79 -8.37
N GLY A 10 -4.57 -5.71 -8.96
CA GLY A 10 -3.37 -5.03 -8.48
C GLY A 10 -3.49 -4.55 -7.03
N LEU A 11 -4.63 -3.94 -6.68
CA LEU A 11 -4.93 -3.49 -5.32
C LEU A 11 -5.00 -4.65 -4.32
N ILE A 12 -5.60 -5.78 -4.71
CA ILE A 12 -5.64 -7.00 -3.87
C ILE A 12 -4.23 -7.53 -3.61
N ILE A 13 -3.37 -7.53 -4.64
CA ILE A 13 -1.97 -7.96 -4.51
C ILE A 13 -1.20 -7.03 -3.55
N ILE A 14 -1.34 -5.71 -3.70
CA ILE A 14 -0.74 -4.72 -2.79
C ILE A 14 -1.20 -4.96 -1.35
N LEU A 15 -2.50 -5.19 -1.12
CA LEU A 15 -3.03 -5.49 0.20
C LEU A 15 -2.42 -6.77 0.79
N LEU A 16 -2.30 -7.85 0.00
CA LEU A 16 -1.67 -9.08 0.46
C LEU A 16 -0.22 -8.84 0.90
N PHE A 17 0.58 -8.15 0.09
CA PHE A 17 1.97 -7.85 0.42
C PHE A 17 2.08 -6.93 1.65
N THR A 18 1.18 -5.96 1.77
CA THR A 18 1.10 -5.06 2.94
C THR A 18 0.80 -5.82 4.23
N ILE A 19 -0.13 -6.78 4.19
CA ILE A 19 -0.44 -7.66 5.32
C ILE A 19 0.75 -8.58 5.63
N LEU A 20 1.43 -9.08 4.60
CA LEU A 20 2.63 -9.90 4.74
C LEU A 20 3.74 -9.13 5.46
N THR A 21 3.97 -7.86 5.11
CA THR A 21 4.92 -6.99 5.82
C THR A 21 4.61 -6.88 7.31
N GLY A 22 3.34 -6.75 7.68
CA GLY A 22 2.97 -6.65 9.10
C GLY A 22 3.07 -7.96 9.88
N SER A 23 2.87 -9.10 9.21
CA SER A 23 2.83 -10.44 9.80
C SER A 23 4.19 -11.17 9.81
N LEU A 24 5.12 -10.77 8.94
CA LEU A 24 6.46 -11.36 8.89
C LEU A 24 7.30 -10.96 10.11
N ARG A 25 8.12 -11.91 10.56
CA ARG A 25 9.03 -11.72 11.68
C ARG A 25 10.25 -10.91 11.24
N TYR A 26 10.51 -9.82 11.94
CA TYR A 26 11.79 -9.13 11.98
C TYR A 26 12.76 -9.85 12.90
N SER A 27 14.02 -9.95 12.48
CA SER A 27 15.09 -10.63 13.20
C SER A 27 15.39 -10.00 14.56
N THR A 28 15.24 -8.67 14.69
CA THR A 28 15.53 -7.91 15.91
C THR A 28 14.46 -8.01 16.98
N CYS A 29 13.24 -8.41 16.63
CA CYS A 29 12.07 -8.02 17.43
C CYS A 29 10.83 -8.93 17.31
N GLY A 30 10.81 -9.84 16.33
CA GLY A 30 9.66 -10.68 16.04
C GLY A 30 8.67 -10.00 15.11
N VAL A 31 7.37 -10.27 15.27
CA VAL A 31 6.33 -9.75 14.37
C VAL A 31 6.20 -8.24 14.54
N LEU A 32 6.05 -7.48 13.45
CA LEU A 32 5.93 -6.02 13.49
C LEU A 32 4.71 -5.57 14.31
N PHE A 33 3.57 -6.27 14.16
CA PHE A 33 2.38 -6.11 15.00
C PHE A 33 2.47 -6.77 16.39
N GLY A 34 3.62 -7.35 16.74
CA GLY A 34 3.83 -8.00 18.01
C GLY A 34 4.08 -6.99 19.15
N PRO A 35 3.66 -7.32 20.39
CA PRO A 35 3.87 -6.45 21.55
C PRO A 35 5.36 -6.23 21.87
N SER A 36 6.24 -7.13 21.43
CA SER A 36 7.69 -6.98 21.55
C SER A 36 8.23 -5.83 20.69
N CYS A 37 7.59 -5.52 19.56
CA CYS A 37 8.00 -4.45 18.65
C CYS A 37 7.37 -3.10 18.91
N GLN A 38 6.19 -3.08 19.51
CA GLN A 38 5.62 -1.84 20.03
C GLN A 38 6.40 -1.23 21.20
N LYS A 39 7.36 -1.94 21.80
CA LYS A 39 8.23 -1.37 22.84
C LYS A 39 9.29 -0.42 22.29
N PHE A 40 9.60 -0.51 21.00
CA PHE A 40 10.54 0.40 20.33
C PHE A 40 9.76 1.51 19.64
N THR A 41 10.08 2.77 19.96
CA THR A 41 9.41 3.96 19.41
C THR A 41 9.44 3.96 17.88
N THR A 42 10.57 3.64 17.26
CA THR A 42 10.70 3.62 15.79
C THR A 42 9.82 2.54 15.15
N ALA A 43 9.76 1.34 15.74
CA ALA A 43 8.92 0.26 15.22
C ALA A 43 7.42 0.57 15.39
N GLN A 44 7.04 1.30 16.44
CA GLN A 44 5.68 1.80 16.59
C GLN A 44 5.32 2.85 15.51
N GLU A 45 6.25 3.72 15.12
CA GLU A 45 6.02 4.67 14.01
C GLU A 45 5.87 3.94 12.66
N ILE A 46 6.74 2.96 12.39
CA ILE A 46 6.67 2.15 11.17
C ILE A 46 5.34 1.38 11.10
N THR A 47 4.91 0.75 12.19
CA THR A 47 3.59 0.08 12.22
C THR A 47 2.46 1.07 11.98
N GLY A 48 2.51 2.27 12.56
CA GLY A 48 1.54 3.33 12.31
C GLY A 48 1.45 3.72 10.84
N LEU A 49 2.59 3.92 10.16
CA LEU A 49 2.65 4.21 8.73
C LEU A 49 2.12 3.06 7.88
N VAL A 50 2.50 1.82 8.17
CA VAL A 50 2.06 0.64 7.41
C VAL A 50 0.55 0.41 7.58
N VAL A 51 0.01 0.57 8.78
CA VAL A 51 -1.43 0.43 9.06
C VAL A 51 -2.23 1.53 8.37
N THR A 52 -1.77 2.77 8.44
CA THR A 52 -2.45 3.88 7.75
C THR A 52 -2.41 3.70 6.24
N ALA A 53 -1.29 3.26 5.67
CA ALA A 53 -1.20 2.89 4.26
C ALA A 53 -2.15 1.74 3.90
N MET A 54 -2.26 0.71 4.75
CA MET A 54 -3.18 -0.41 4.56
C MET A 54 -4.65 0.05 4.51
N ILE A 55 -5.05 0.94 5.43
CA ILE A 55 -6.40 1.51 5.45
C ILE A 55 -6.67 2.32 4.16
N LEU A 56 -5.67 3.06 3.68
CA LEU A 56 -5.78 3.82 2.43
C LEU A 56 -5.89 2.91 1.20
N PHE A 57 -5.12 1.83 1.12
CA PHE A 57 -5.25 0.85 0.03
C PHE A 57 -6.60 0.12 0.09
N PHE A 58 -7.12 -0.15 1.28
CA PHE A 58 -8.46 -0.70 1.44
C PHE A 58 -9.53 0.28 0.95
N ALA A 59 -9.42 1.57 1.31
CA ALA A 59 -10.30 2.61 0.82
C ALA A 59 -10.22 2.77 -0.72
N ALA A 60 -9.02 2.73 -1.30
CA ALA A 60 -8.80 2.75 -2.75
C ALA A 60 -9.50 1.56 -3.43
N THR A 61 -9.46 0.37 -2.82
CA THR A 61 -10.16 -0.83 -3.30
C THR A 61 -11.68 -0.62 -3.32
N VAL A 62 -12.24 -0.09 -2.24
CA VAL A 62 -13.67 0.23 -2.15
C VAL A 62 -14.07 1.26 -3.22
N PHE A 63 -13.27 2.32 -3.41
CA PHE A 63 -13.53 3.30 -4.46
C PHE A 63 -13.46 2.70 -5.87
N SER A 64 -12.52 1.78 -6.12
CA SER A 64 -12.43 1.06 -7.40
C SER A 64 -13.68 0.22 -7.67
N ILE A 65 -14.21 -0.48 -6.66
CA ILE A 65 -15.47 -1.25 -6.77
C ILE A 65 -16.65 -0.31 -7.07
N ILE A 66 -16.75 0.82 -6.37
CA ILE A 66 -17.81 1.82 -6.60
C ILE A 66 -17.71 2.40 -8.00
N PHE A 67 -16.50 2.66 -8.50
CA PHE A 67 -16.29 3.12 -9.87
C PHE A 67 -16.74 2.09 -10.90
N ILE A 68 -16.48 0.80 -10.68
CA ILE A 68 -16.95 -0.27 -11.57
C ILE A 68 -18.49 -0.36 -11.56
N ALA A 69 -19.11 -0.26 -10.39
CA ALA A 69 -20.56 -0.44 -10.24
C ALA A 69 -21.36 0.78 -10.72
N LYS A 70 -20.93 2.00 -10.40
CA LYS A 70 -21.68 3.24 -10.64
C LYS A 70 -21.05 4.20 -11.66
N LYS A 71 -19.84 3.93 -12.17
CA LYS A 71 -19.09 4.80 -13.10
C LYS A 71 -19.00 6.26 -12.65
N LEU A 72 -18.93 6.50 -11.34
CA LEU A 72 -18.84 7.85 -10.77
C LEU A 72 -17.43 8.39 -10.95
N LYS A 73 -17.27 9.44 -11.78
CA LYS A 73 -15.96 10.07 -12.04
C LYS A 73 -15.25 10.52 -10.75
N TRP A 74 -16.01 11.02 -9.76
CA TRP A 74 -15.48 11.42 -8.45
C TRP A 74 -14.79 10.27 -7.70
N ALA A 75 -15.27 9.03 -7.85
CA ALA A 75 -14.66 7.87 -7.20
C ALA A 75 -13.26 7.56 -7.76
N GLN A 76 -13.03 7.84 -9.05
CA GLN A 76 -11.73 7.65 -9.69
C GLN A 76 -10.69 8.67 -9.18
N TYR A 77 -11.08 9.92 -8.94
CA TYR A 77 -10.19 10.92 -8.32
C TYR A 77 -9.83 10.52 -6.88
N ALA A 78 -10.82 10.03 -6.11
CA ALA A 78 -10.60 9.55 -4.76
C ALA A 78 -9.70 8.30 -4.71
N GLU A 79 -9.85 7.38 -5.67
CA GLU A 79 -8.98 6.22 -5.84
C GLU A 79 -7.52 6.63 -6.07
N VAL A 80 -7.26 7.53 -7.03
CA VAL A 80 -5.88 8.03 -7.28
C VAL A 80 -5.30 8.71 -6.04
N GLY A 81 -6.09 9.55 -5.37
CA GLY A 81 -5.65 10.25 -4.16
C GLY A 81 -5.27 9.28 -3.04
N THR A 82 -6.17 8.35 -2.71
CA THR A 82 -5.93 7.37 -1.63
C THR A 82 -4.77 6.43 -1.94
N LEU A 83 -4.65 5.95 -3.19
CA LEU A 83 -3.58 5.05 -3.62
C LEU A 83 -2.22 5.77 -3.63
N GLY A 84 -2.18 7.02 -4.10
CA GLY A 84 -0.98 7.86 -4.07
C GLY A 84 -0.51 8.20 -2.66
N PHE A 85 -1.41 8.62 -1.77
CA PHE A 85 -1.07 8.86 -0.37
C PHE A 85 -0.60 7.58 0.34
N GLY A 86 -1.24 6.44 0.07
CA GLY A 86 -0.79 5.14 0.59
C GLY A 86 0.61 4.75 0.12
N ALA A 87 0.93 5.02 -1.15
CA ALA A 87 2.26 4.77 -1.72
C ALA A 87 3.35 5.63 -1.05
N ILE A 88 3.06 6.91 -0.78
CA ILE A 88 3.99 7.83 -0.09
C ILE A 88 4.23 7.37 1.35
N LEU A 89 3.18 6.95 2.07
CA LEU A 89 3.33 6.41 3.42
C LEU A 89 4.12 5.11 3.45
N MET A 90 3.92 4.21 2.47
CA MET A 90 4.77 3.03 2.31
C MET A 90 6.23 3.39 2.05
N LEU A 91 6.49 4.42 1.24
CA LEU A 91 7.85 4.88 0.98
C LEU A 91 8.53 5.44 2.24
N ALA A 92 7.80 6.20 3.05
CA ALA A 92 8.29 6.67 4.34
C ALA A 92 8.53 5.50 5.32
N ALA A 93 7.69 4.47 5.33
CA ALA A 93 7.90 3.27 6.13
C ALA A 93 9.18 2.53 5.72
N VAL A 94 9.41 2.35 4.40
CA VAL A 94 10.63 1.72 3.88
C VAL A 94 11.88 2.53 4.23
N ALA A 95 11.82 3.86 4.12
CA ALA A 95 12.94 4.73 4.47
C ALA A 95 13.34 4.59 5.95
N LEU A 96 12.36 4.55 6.86
CA LEU A 96 12.61 4.32 8.29
C LEU A 96 13.18 2.92 8.56
N ILE A 97 12.66 1.88 7.89
CA ILE A 97 13.19 0.51 8.02
C ILE A 97 14.67 0.43 7.61
N MET A 98 15.07 1.14 6.55
CA MET A 98 16.46 1.19 6.09
C MET A 98 17.37 2.05 6.97
N SER A 99 16.82 3.04 7.67
CA SER A 99 17.59 3.95 8.53
C SER A 99 17.99 3.32 9.85
N ASP A 100 17.15 2.44 10.40
CA ASP A 100 17.34 1.83 11.73
C ASP A 100 17.99 0.42 11.70
N ASP A 101 18.63 0.02 10.59
CA ASP A 101 19.28 -1.30 10.45
C ASP A 101 18.35 -2.50 10.76
N LEU A 102 17.03 -2.34 10.63
CA LEU A 102 16.04 -3.44 10.68
C LEU A 102 16.07 -4.34 9.43
N SER A 103 17.13 -4.20 8.62
CA SER A 103 17.37 -4.76 7.29
C SER A 103 17.45 -6.28 7.23
N MET A 104 17.67 -6.96 8.37
CA MET A 104 18.00 -8.40 8.40
C MET A 104 16.78 -9.35 8.37
N ALA A 105 15.67 -8.95 7.73
CA ALA A 105 14.46 -9.78 7.67
C ALA A 105 13.83 -9.82 6.27
N TYR A 106 12.88 -10.74 6.06
CA TYR A 106 12.10 -10.84 4.81
C TYR A 106 11.02 -9.76 4.68
N SER A 107 10.67 -9.09 5.78
CA SER A 107 9.60 -8.09 5.83
C SER A 107 9.86 -6.78 5.06
N PRO A 108 11.06 -6.16 5.12
CA PRO A 108 11.42 -4.99 4.32
C PRO A 108 11.29 -5.24 2.81
N ILE A 109 11.62 -6.46 2.36
CA ILE A 109 11.53 -6.85 0.96
C ILE A 109 10.08 -6.85 0.50
N MET A 110 9.17 -7.44 1.29
CA MET A 110 7.73 -7.41 1.01
C MET A 110 7.17 -5.98 1.03
N CYS A 111 7.66 -5.14 1.94
CA CYS A 111 7.29 -3.73 2.03
C CYS A 111 7.72 -2.95 0.77
N ALA A 112 8.95 -3.16 0.31
CA ALA A 112 9.48 -2.54 -0.91
C ALA A 112 8.71 -2.99 -2.16
N ILE A 113 8.31 -4.26 -2.25
CA ILE A 113 7.47 -4.77 -3.35
C ILE A 113 6.09 -4.11 -3.30
N ALA A 114 5.47 -4.01 -2.12
CA ALA A 114 4.18 -3.31 -1.97
C ALA A 114 4.29 -1.84 -2.40
N MET A 115 5.38 -1.16 -2.03
CA MET A 115 5.66 0.22 -2.40
C MET A 115 5.76 0.40 -3.93
N THR A 116 6.61 -0.37 -4.60
CA THR A 116 6.83 -0.22 -6.05
C THR A 116 5.57 -0.52 -6.85
N LEU A 117 4.84 -1.58 -6.49
CA LEU A 117 3.55 -1.91 -7.10
C LEU A 117 2.51 -0.80 -6.88
N SER A 118 2.48 -0.21 -5.68
CA SER A 118 1.56 0.91 -5.37
C SER A 118 1.88 2.16 -6.21
N PHE A 119 3.16 2.47 -6.41
CA PHE A 119 3.56 3.56 -7.30
C PHE A 119 3.17 3.29 -8.75
N GLU A 120 3.44 2.09 -9.25
CA GLU A 120 3.09 1.70 -10.61
C GLU A 120 1.58 1.80 -10.85
N LEU A 121 0.76 1.25 -9.94
CA LEU A 121 -0.69 1.35 -10.01
C LEU A 121 -1.18 2.80 -9.92
N THR A 122 -0.57 3.64 -9.09
CA THR A 122 -0.91 5.07 -9.02
C THR A 122 -0.71 5.74 -10.39
N VAL A 123 0.45 5.51 -11.02
CA VAL A 123 0.77 6.06 -12.34
C VAL A 123 -0.22 5.54 -13.40
N VAL A 124 -0.53 4.25 -13.40
CA VAL A 124 -1.48 3.65 -14.35
C VAL A 124 -2.88 4.25 -14.20
N VAL A 125 -3.40 4.39 -12.97
CA VAL A 125 -4.73 4.97 -12.74
C VAL A 125 -4.73 6.47 -13.06
N MET A 126 -3.63 7.18 -12.81
CA MET A 126 -3.47 8.59 -13.16
C MET A 126 -3.46 8.81 -14.67
N ILE A 127 -2.74 7.97 -15.45
CA ILE A 127 -2.76 8.01 -16.91
C ILE A 127 -4.18 7.77 -17.43
N ARG A 128 -4.95 6.84 -16.84
CA ARG A 128 -6.36 6.62 -17.21
C ARG A 128 -7.23 7.84 -16.96
N LEU A 129 -6.96 8.55 -15.87
CA LEU A 129 -7.68 9.77 -15.52
C LEU A 129 -7.38 10.90 -16.53
N PHE A 130 -6.11 11.13 -16.88
CA PHE A 130 -5.70 12.17 -17.84
C PHE A 130 -6.09 11.86 -19.28
N THR A 131 -6.02 10.58 -19.70
CA THR A 131 -6.32 10.21 -21.08
C THR A 131 -7.83 10.25 -21.36
N GLY A 132 -8.69 10.36 -20.33
CA GLY A 132 -10.15 10.43 -20.44
C GLY A 132 -10.81 9.21 -21.10
N LYS A 133 -10.01 8.23 -21.54
CA LYS A 133 -10.43 7.01 -22.21
C LYS A 133 -10.45 5.87 -21.21
N SER A 134 -11.67 5.47 -20.85
CA SER A 134 -11.98 4.09 -20.48
C SER A 134 -11.65 3.22 -21.69
N PHE A 135 -10.39 2.84 -21.82
CA PHE A 135 -9.92 2.05 -22.94
C PHE A 135 -10.40 0.60 -22.80
#